data_AF-A0A3G9G321-F1
#
_entry.id   AF-A0A3G9G321-F1
#
_cell.length_a   1.000
_cell.length_b   1.000
_cell.length_c   1.000
_cell.angle_alpha   90.00
_cell.angle_beta   90.00
_cell.angle_gamma   90.00
#
_symmetry.space_group_name_H-M   'P 1'
#
loop_
_entity.id
_entity.type
_entity.pdbx_description
1 polymer ?
#
loop_
_entity_poly.entity_id
_entity_poly.type
_entity_poly.pdbx_seq_one_letter_code
_entity_poly.pdbx_strand_id
1 'polypeptide(L)'
;MSKPPSTEAAYRPLSPHLQVWKFHITMFTSILHRATGIASVVGAVMVAAWLLAIGLTASGHCPEAYTLFLSFAASPFGLFVWFGLTLAGFIHLTGGLRHLIWDMGLGFKISSANALAWWSLLGGIALTLAFWAVLFATGKVVL
;
A
#
# COMPACT_ATOMS: atom_id res chain seq x y z
N MET A 1 65.44 5.62 -2.70
CA MET A 1 64.13 6.33 -2.74
C MET A 1 63.05 5.30 -3.03
N SER A 2 62.24 4.95 -2.03
CA SER A 2 61.07 4.07 -2.21
C SER A 2 59.95 4.87 -2.89
N LYS A 3 59.32 4.26 -3.90
CA LYS A 3 58.20 4.84 -4.63
C LYS A 3 57.06 5.17 -3.64
N PRO A 4 56.46 6.37 -3.67
CA PRO A 4 55.33 6.68 -2.80
C PRO A 4 54.15 5.74 -3.10
N PRO A 5 53.35 5.35 -2.10
CA PRO A 5 52.20 4.48 -2.31
C PRO A 5 51.24 5.17 -3.30
N SER A 6 50.78 4.41 -4.30
CA SER A 6 49.83 4.90 -5.29
C SER A 6 48.55 5.35 -4.58
N THR A 7 48.24 6.64 -4.70
CA THR A 7 47.08 7.33 -4.12
C THR A 7 45.75 7.01 -4.82
N GLU A 8 45.56 5.78 -5.28
CA GLU A 8 44.24 5.29 -5.69
C GLU A 8 43.86 4.14 -4.77
N ALA A 9 42.98 4.42 -3.82
CA ALA A 9 42.35 3.38 -3.03
C ALA A 9 41.62 2.43 -4.00
N ALA A 10 42.10 1.20 -4.13
CA ALA A 10 41.51 0.18 -5.00
C ALA A 10 39.98 0.12 -4.75
N TYR A 11 39.19 0.39 -5.80
CA TYR A 11 37.73 0.35 -5.73
C TYR A 11 37.28 -1.07 -5.39
N ARG A 12 36.81 -1.27 -4.16
CA ARG A 12 36.27 -2.57 -3.73
C ARG A 12 34.85 -2.71 -4.26
N PRO A 13 34.55 -3.72 -5.08
CA PRO A 13 33.20 -3.90 -5.62
C PRO A 13 32.23 -4.32 -4.52
N LEU A 14 30.97 -3.89 -4.64
CA LEU A 14 29.88 -4.34 -3.78
C LEU A 14 29.55 -5.80 -4.09
N SER A 15 29.38 -6.63 -3.05
CA SER A 15 28.97 -8.02 -3.26
C SER A 15 27.55 -8.10 -3.86
N PRO A 16 27.26 -9.12 -4.69
CA PRO A 16 25.89 -9.38 -5.15
C PRO A 16 24.95 -9.59 -3.96
N HIS A 17 23.75 -9.01 -4.04
CA HIS A 17 22.78 -9.01 -2.94
C HIS A 17 21.36 -9.28 -3.46
N LEU A 18 20.60 -8.27 -3.89
CA LEU A 18 19.18 -8.45 -4.27
C LEU A 18 18.96 -9.43 -5.42
N GLN A 19 19.89 -9.48 -6.38
CA GLN A 19 19.77 -10.31 -7.58
C GLN A 19 19.99 -11.81 -7.30
N VAL A 20 20.69 -12.14 -6.21
CA VAL A 20 21.04 -13.54 -5.86
C VAL A 20 20.31 -14.04 -4.60
N TRP A 21 19.65 -13.14 -3.86
CA TRP A 21 18.95 -13.47 -2.64
C TRP A 21 17.67 -14.27 -2.91
N LYS A 22 17.45 -15.33 -2.12
CA LYS A 22 16.20 -16.13 -2.20
C LYS A 22 15.07 -15.39 -1.51
N PHE A 23 14.05 -14.99 -2.27
CA PHE A 23 12.86 -14.35 -1.72
C PHE A 23 12.06 -15.29 -0.80
N HIS A 24 11.55 -14.74 0.29
CA HIS A 24 10.65 -15.42 1.22
C HIS A 24 9.45 -14.52 1.58
N ILE A 25 8.35 -15.15 2.03
CA ILE A 25 7.06 -14.45 2.19
C ILE A 25 7.13 -13.26 3.16
N THR A 26 7.89 -13.37 4.24
CA THR A 26 8.10 -12.28 5.21
C THR A 26 8.79 -11.06 4.58
N MET A 27 9.74 -11.27 3.66
CA MET A 27 10.39 -10.21 2.90
C MET A 27 9.42 -9.57 1.92
N PHE A 28 8.73 -10.38 1.12
CA PHE A 28 7.74 -9.89 0.14
C PHE A 28 6.68 -9.02 0.82
N THR A 29 6.07 -9.52 1.89
CA THR A 29 5.03 -8.81 2.63
C THR A 29 5.55 -7.58 3.37
N SER A 30 6.83 -7.53 3.75
CA SER A 30 7.45 -6.30 4.29
C SER A 30 7.62 -5.21 3.23
N ILE A 31 8.07 -5.59 2.03
CA ILE A 31 8.17 -4.65 0.89
C ILE A 31 6.77 -4.18 0.49
N LEU A 32 5.83 -5.12 0.40
CA LEU A 32 4.45 -4.82 0.05
C LEU A 32 3.81 -3.88 1.08
N HIS A 33 3.99 -4.10 2.38
CA HIS A 33 3.46 -3.20 3.42
C HIS A 33 3.97 -1.76 3.29
N ARG A 34 5.24 -1.58 2.89
CA ARG A 34 5.82 -0.26 2.58
C ARG A 34 5.19 0.35 1.34
N ALA A 35 5.10 -0.42 0.25
CA ALA A 35 4.49 0.04 -1.00
C ALA A 35 3.02 0.42 -0.80
N THR A 36 2.25 -0.38 -0.06
CA THR A 36 0.84 -0.10 0.23
C THR A 36 0.67 1.07 1.20
N GLY A 37 1.62 1.31 2.09
CA GLY A 37 1.66 2.53 2.92
C GLY A 37 1.79 3.78 2.07
N ILE A 38 2.71 3.78 1.09
CA ILE A 38 2.86 4.89 0.13
C ILE A 38 1.58 5.07 -0.70
N ALA A 39 1.02 3.98 -1.23
CA ALA A 39 -0.25 4.04 -1.96
C ALA A 39 -1.41 4.57 -1.10
N SER A 40 -1.43 4.26 0.20
CA SER A 40 -2.45 4.76 1.13
C SER A 40 -2.36 6.28 1.32
N VAL A 41 -1.18 6.89 1.17
CA VAL A 41 -1.06 8.37 1.14
C VAL A 41 -1.81 8.96 -0.04
N VAL A 42 -1.75 8.33 -1.21
CA VAL A 42 -2.55 8.74 -2.38
C VAL A 42 -4.04 8.64 -2.07
N GLY A 43 -4.45 7.57 -1.38
CA GLY A 43 -5.83 7.43 -0.89
C GLY A 43 -6.24 8.54 0.07
N ALA A 44 -5.37 8.93 1.01
CA ALA A 44 -5.63 10.05 1.91
C ALA A 44 -5.78 11.38 1.15
N VAL A 45 -4.97 11.62 0.13
CA VAL A 45 -5.10 12.79 -0.75
C VAL A 45 -6.43 12.76 -1.51
N MET A 46 -6.86 11.60 -2.03
CA MET A 46 -8.16 11.47 -2.70
C MET A 46 -9.33 11.76 -1.76
N VAL A 47 -9.27 11.30 -0.51
CA VAL A 47 -10.26 11.61 0.52
C VAL A 47 -10.23 13.10 0.88
N ALA A 48 -9.05 13.71 0.99
CA ALA A 48 -8.94 15.15 1.22
C ALA A 48 -9.53 15.96 0.04
N ALA A 49 -9.29 15.53 -1.20
CA ALA A 49 -9.88 16.14 -2.39
C ALA A 49 -11.41 16.01 -2.42
N TRP A 50 -11.95 14.87 -1.99
CA TRP A 50 -13.39 14.67 -1.83
C TRP A 50 -14.00 15.64 -0.81
N LEU A 51 -13.39 15.76 0.37
CA LEU A 51 -13.83 16.69 1.41
C LEU A 51 -13.75 18.15 0.95
N LEU A 52 -12.68 18.52 0.23
CA LEU A 52 -12.53 19.84 -0.37
C LEU A 52 -13.63 20.11 -1.41
N ALA A 53 -13.93 19.13 -2.28
CA ALA A 53 -14.97 19.26 -3.29
C ALA A 53 -16.36 19.48 -2.66
N ILE A 54 -16.67 18.77 -1.56
CA ILE A 54 -17.88 19.01 -0.76
C ILE A 54 -17.90 20.45 -0.22
N GLY A 55 -16.80 20.89 0.41
CA GLY A 55 -16.71 22.23 1.01
C GLY A 55 -16.86 23.36 -0.02
N LEU A 56 -16.20 23.24 -1.17
CA LEU A 56 -16.30 24.22 -2.28
C LEU A 56 -17.70 24.29 -2.88
N THR A 57 -18.38 23.15 -2.99
CA THR A 57 -19.77 23.09 -3.46
C THR A 57 -20.71 23.73 -2.45
N ALA A 58 -20.60 23.37 -1.17
CA ALA A 58 -21.48 23.86 -0.11
C ALA A 58 -21.33 25.36 0.18
N SER A 59 -20.12 25.91 0.02
CA SER A 59 -19.84 27.34 0.18
C SER A 59 -20.22 28.19 -1.02
N GLY A 60 -20.58 27.57 -2.16
CA GLY A 60 -20.87 28.27 -3.42
C GLY A 60 -19.64 28.78 -4.17
N HIS A 61 -18.42 28.51 -3.68
CA HIS A 61 -17.18 28.91 -4.37
C HIS A 61 -16.96 28.17 -5.69
N CYS A 62 -17.34 26.89 -5.75
CA CYS A 62 -17.36 26.10 -6.98
C CYS A 62 -18.48 25.06 -6.90
N PRO A 63 -19.69 25.38 -7.39
CA PRO A 63 -20.86 24.51 -7.31
C PRO A 63 -20.69 23.15 -8.01
N GLU A 64 -19.81 23.06 -9.00
CA GLU A 64 -19.59 21.85 -9.80
C GLU A 64 -18.52 20.92 -9.22
N ALA A 65 -17.77 21.35 -8.20
CA ALA A 65 -16.61 20.61 -7.68
C ALA A 65 -16.95 19.18 -7.25
N TYR A 66 -18.04 19.00 -6.51
CA TYR A 66 -18.48 17.69 -6.04
C TYR A 66 -18.94 16.79 -7.19
N THR A 67 -19.71 17.33 -8.15
CA THR A 67 -20.15 16.57 -9.32
C THR A 67 -18.97 16.14 -10.19
N LEU A 68 -17.95 17.00 -10.34
CA LEU A 68 -16.71 16.65 -11.05
C LEU A 68 -15.99 15.49 -10.34
N PHE A 69 -15.81 15.58 -9.02
CA PHE A 69 -15.20 14.50 -8.24
C PHE A 69 -15.97 13.18 -8.40
N LEU A 70 -17.31 13.22 -8.28
CA LEU A 70 -18.16 12.04 -8.45
C LEU A 70 -18.05 11.45 -9.86
N SER A 71 -18.01 12.28 -10.90
CA SER A 71 -17.89 11.81 -12.28
C SER A 71 -16.59 11.03 -12.51
N PHE A 72 -15.49 11.49 -11.91
CA PHE A 72 -14.23 10.76 -11.91
C PHE A 72 -14.33 9.49 -11.07
N ALA A 73 -14.77 9.59 -9.82
CA ALA A 73 -14.81 8.48 -8.87
C ALA A 73 -15.70 7.33 -9.32
N ALA A 74 -16.80 7.62 -10.02
CA ALA A 74 -17.73 6.65 -10.56
C ALA A 74 -17.35 6.16 -11.97
N SER A 75 -16.38 6.78 -12.64
CA SER A 75 -15.89 6.31 -13.94
C SER A 75 -15.22 4.93 -13.81
N PRO A 76 -15.16 4.13 -14.89
CA PRO A 76 -14.47 2.84 -14.86
C PRO A 76 -13.02 2.94 -14.38
N PHE A 77 -12.32 4.01 -14.77
CA PHE A 77 -10.96 4.28 -14.31
C PHE A 77 -10.93 4.67 -12.82
N GLY A 78 -11.85 5.51 -12.36
CA GLY A 78 -11.98 5.86 -10.95
C GLY A 78 -12.26 4.64 -10.07
N LEU A 79 -13.14 3.74 -10.50
CA LEU A 79 -13.42 2.49 -9.82
C LEU A 79 -12.17 1.59 -9.75
N PHE A 80 -11.39 1.51 -10.83
CA PHE A 80 -10.10 0.80 -10.81
C PHE A 80 -9.12 1.39 -9.79
N VAL A 81 -9.02 2.73 -9.74
CA VAL A 81 -8.20 3.44 -8.76
C VAL A 81 -8.68 3.13 -7.33
N TRP A 82 -9.98 3.23 -7.06
CA TRP A 82 -10.56 2.91 -5.75
C TRP A 82 -10.34 1.44 -5.36
N PHE A 83 -10.38 0.52 -6.31
CA PHE A 83 -10.09 -0.89 -6.05
C PHE A 83 -8.63 -1.04 -5.61
N GLY A 84 -7.70 -0.43 -6.34
CA GLY A 84 -6.28 -0.42 -5.97
C GLY A 84 -6.01 0.22 -4.61
N LEU A 85 -6.65 1.35 -4.30
CA LEU A 85 -6.51 2.06 -3.04
C LEU A 85 -7.08 1.27 -1.85
N THR A 86 -8.23 0.62 -2.01
CA THR A 86 -8.81 -0.24 -0.97
C THR A 86 -8.01 -1.52 -0.77
N LEU A 87 -7.48 -2.12 -1.85
CA LEU A 87 -6.54 -3.24 -1.76
C LEU A 87 -5.27 -2.86 -1.00
N ALA A 88 -4.67 -1.72 -1.34
CA ALA A 88 -3.52 -1.20 -0.62
C ALA A 88 -3.85 -0.93 0.85
N GLY A 89 -4.96 -0.26 1.13
CA GLY A 89 -5.41 0.06 2.48
C GLY A 89 -5.62 -1.18 3.34
N PHE A 90 -6.33 -2.20 2.84
CA PHE A 90 -6.57 -3.43 3.60
C PHE A 90 -5.31 -4.28 3.80
N ILE A 91 -4.44 -4.39 2.79
CA ILE A 91 -3.14 -5.06 2.96
C ILE A 91 -2.23 -4.30 3.93
N HIS A 92 -2.26 -2.96 3.90
CA HIS A 92 -1.51 -2.14 4.85
C HIS A 92 -2.05 -2.32 6.28
N LEU A 93 -3.37 -2.33 6.45
CA LEU A 93 -4.05 -2.55 7.73
C LEU A 93 -3.68 -3.90 8.35
N THR A 94 -3.87 -5.01 7.61
CA THR A 94 -3.57 -6.35 8.12
C THR A 94 -2.07 -6.57 8.32
N GLY A 95 -1.23 -5.97 7.47
CA GLY A 95 0.22 -5.91 7.66
C GLY A 95 0.59 -5.15 8.94
N GLY A 96 -0.07 -4.04 9.22
CA GLY A 96 0.08 -3.24 10.43
C GLY A 96 -0.31 -4.02 11.69
N LEU A 97 -1.42 -4.77 11.66
CA LEU A 97 -1.79 -5.67 12.75
C LEU A 97 -0.71 -6.70 13.04
N ARG A 98 -0.12 -7.30 12.01
CA ARG A 98 1.04 -8.19 12.17
C ARG A 98 2.23 -7.46 12.80
N HIS A 99 2.53 -6.23 12.38
CA HIS A 99 3.60 -5.43 12.98
C HIS A 99 3.34 -5.16 14.47
N LEU A 100 2.12 -4.78 14.86
CA LEU A 100 1.74 -4.61 16.26
C LEU A 100 1.86 -5.92 17.06
N ILE A 101 1.54 -7.07 16.47
CA ILE A 101 1.78 -8.38 17.11
C ILE A 101 3.27 -8.61 17.37
N TRP A 102 4.14 -8.29 16.40
CA TRP A 102 5.59 -8.36 16.58
C TRP A 102 6.10 -7.37 17.62
N ASP A 103 5.56 -6.16 17.67
CA ASP A 103 5.94 -5.12 18.65
C ASP A 103 5.59 -5.55 20.09
N MET A 104 4.59 -6.40 20.28
CA MET A 104 4.26 -7.03 21.57
C MET A 104 5.20 -8.18 21.96
N GLY A 105 6.21 -8.50 21.16
CA GLY A 105 7.14 -9.59 21.45
C GLY A 105 6.71 -10.97 20.94
N LEU A 106 5.63 -11.06 20.16
CA LEU A 106 4.98 -12.33 19.80
C LEU A 106 5.33 -12.77 18.37
N GLY A 107 5.27 -14.08 18.07
CA GLY A 107 5.27 -14.58 16.68
C GLY A 107 6.62 -14.59 15.94
N PHE A 108 7.76 -14.55 16.65
CA PHE A 108 9.11 -14.53 16.04
C PHE A 108 9.65 -15.88 15.58
N LYS A 109 9.02 -17.00 15.94
CA LYS A 109 9.40 -18.31 15.36
C LYS A 109 9.16 -18.29 13.86
N ILE A 110 10.05 -18.88 13.07
CA ILE A 110 9.98 -18.86 11.59
C ILE A 110 8.60 -19.31 11.07
N SER A 111 8.07 -20.40 11.63
CA SER A 111 6.73 -20.91 11.26
C SER A 111 5.63 -19.89 11.56
N SER A 112 5.65 -19.28 12.74
CA SER A 112 4.70 -18.24 13.14
C SER A 112 4.83 -16.97 12.30
N ALA A 113 6.04 -16.50 12.04
CA ALA A 113 6.30 -15.31 11.23
C ALA A 113 5.84 -15.51 9.78
N ASN A 114 6.07 -16.70 9.21
CA ASN A 114 5.57 -17.06 7.88
C ASN A 114 4.04 -17.15 7.84
N ALA A 115 3.43 -17.77 8.86
CA ALA A 115 1.98 -17.85 8.96
C ALA A 115 1.34 -16.45 9.06
N LEU A 116 1.86 -15.59 9.93
CA LEU A 116 1.39 -14.22 10.09
C LEU A 116 1.55 -13.40 8.80
N ALA A 117 2.63 -13.61 8.04
CA ALA A 117 2.81 -12.96 6.74
C ALA A 117 1.77 -13.41 5.69
N TRP A 118 1.45 -14.70 5.64
CA TRP A 118 0.37 -15.20 4.77
C TRP A 118 -0.99 -14.68 5.22
N TRP A 119 -1.28 -14.71 6.51
CA TRP A 119 -2.54 -14.19 7.06
C TRP A 119 -2.71 -12.70 6.78
N SER A 120 -1.65 -11.90 6.91
CA SER A 120 -1.74 -10.47 6.60
C SER A 120 -2.06 -10.26 5.12
N LEU A 121 -1.38 -10.96 4.22
CA LEU A 121 -1.60 -10.82 2.78
C LEU A 121 -2.99 -11.28 2.35
N LEU A 122 -3.36 -12.52 2.68
CA LEU A 122 -4.63 -13.12 2.30
C LEU A 122 -5.81 -12.44 2.97
N GLY A 123 -5.65 -12.03 4.24
CA GLY A 123 -6.66 -11.25 4.95
C GLY A 123 -6.95 -9.91 4.27
N GLY A 124 -5.90 -9.20 3.83
CA GLY A 124 -6.08 -7.93 3.10
C GLY A 124 -6.81 -8.12 1.77
N ILE A 125 -6.45 -9.17 1.01
CA ILE A 125 -7.14 -9.52 -0.25
C ILE A 125 -8.61 -9.89 0.03
N ALA A 126 -8.87 -10.75 1.02
CA ALA A 126 -10.21 -11.18 1.37
C ALA A 126 -11.11 -10.01 1.79
N LEU A 127 -10.61 -9.11 2.63
CA LEU A 127 -11.33 -7.89 3.03
C LEU A 127 -11.65 -7.00 1.83
N THR A 128 -10.72 -6.86 0.89
CA THR A 128 -10.94 -6.10 -0.35
C THR A 128 -12.06 -6.71 -1.17
N LEU A 129 -11.99 -8.02 -1.43
CA LEU A 129 -13.02 -8.72 -2.21
C LEU A 129 -14.38 -8.65 -1.53
N ALA A 130 -14.44 -8.83 -0.20
CA ALA A 130 -15.68 -8.71 0.56
C ALA A 130 -16.26 -7.29 0.48
N PHE A 131 -15.42 -6.26 0.63
CA PHE A 131 -15.83 -4.87 0.52
C PHE A 131 -16.47 -4.57 -0.85
N TRP A 132 -15.81 -4.96 -1.94
CA TRP A 132 -16.33 -4.75 -3.29
C TRP A 132 -17.57 -5.60 -3.59
N ALA A 133 -17.63 -6.85 -3.12
CA ALA A 133 -18.81 -7.68 -3.26
C ALA A 133 -20.05 -7.03 -2.61
N VAL A 134 -19.89 -6.42 -1.43
CA VAL A 134 -20.96 -5.67 -0.77
C VAL A 134 -21.38 -4.44 -1.58
N LEU A 135 -20.42 -3.70 -2.15
CA LEU A 135 -20.73 -2.52 -2.97
C LEU A 135 -21.55 -2.89 -4.22
N PHE A 136 -21.19 -3.98 -4.90
CA PHE A 136 -21.97 -4.48 -6.03
C PHE A 136 -23.34 -5.03 -5.60
N ALA A 137 -23.39 -5.83 -4.53
CA ALA A 137 -24.64 -6.43 -4.04
C ALA A 137 -25.68 -5.39 -3.58
N THR A 138 -25.21 -4.23 -3.10
CA THR A 138 -26.07 -3.12 -2.65
C THR A 138 -26.37 -2.09 -3.74
N GLY A 139 -25.91 -2.32 -4.97
CA GLY A 139 -26.09 -1.41 -6.10
C GLY A 139 -25.37 -0.06 -5.94
N LYS A 140 -24.38 0.02 -5.04
CA LYS A 140 -23.56 1.23 -4.82
C LYS A 140 -22.51 1.41 -5.91
N VAL A 141 -22.15 0.32 -6.59
CA VAL A 141 -21.32 0.32 -7.78
C VAL A 141 -22.01 -0.53 -8.85
N VAL A 142 -22.08 0.00 -10.06
CA VAL A 142 -22.57 -0.67 -11.27
C VAL A 142 -21.55 -0.39 -12.37
N LEU A 143 -21.26 -1.40 -13.21
CA LEU A 143 -20.34 -1.26 -14.36
C LEU A 143 -21.05 -0.73 -15.60
#